data_AF-A0A956ZTG5-F1
#
_entry.id   AF-A0A956ZTG5-F1
#
_cell.length_a   1.000
_cell.length_b   1.000
_cell.length_c   1.000
_cell.angle_alpha   90.00
_cell.angle_beta   90.00
_cell.angle_gamma   90.00
#
_symmetry.space_group_name_H-M   'P 1'
#
loop_
_entity.id
_entity.type
_entity.pdbx_description
1 polymer ?
#
loop_
_entity_poly.entity_id
_entity_poly.type
_entity_poly.pdbx_seq_one_letter_code
_entity_poly.pdbx_strand_id
1 'polypeptide(L)'
;MSELPIRWPDDGLIPAVIQDDATDAVLMVGFMNAEALTATRSTGEVHFWSRSRNELWHKGASSGHIQRVRNIAVNCELNSLLIRVEQIGAVCHDGYATCYYRELLPDGTLERTQDRLFDPRDVYGDGFGLVGLTQRWWGAYEYLRDHDLAAVSTTSRLLRSSDASVLPRIQDELQELAGVLDGTHMHQDQREDALLEASQCAYWIVIECLLQGIGYEAVRPDRALDVPEATVGAITASLVLRAEALSLEQITAGTAMHLLRMIAEAVRTLDIDPRAVIERDLAELQGKPYLAEFFAR
;
A
#
# COMPACT_ATOMS: atom_id res chain seq x y z
N MET A 1 8.83 25.34 -30.87
CA MET A 1 8.97 25.68 -29.44
C MET A 1 10.46 25.72 -29.14
N SER A 2 10.97 26.79 -28.53
CA SER A 2 12.38 26.83 -28.12
C SER A 2 12.64 25.75 -27.09
N GLU A 3 13.78 25.08 -27.20
CA GLU A 3 14.24 24.11 -26.20
C GLU A 3 14.34 24.78 -24.83
N LEU A 4 13.83 24.12 -23.79
CA LEU A 4 13.87 24.64 -22.44
C LEU A 4 15.33 24.65 -21.94
N PRO A 5 15.81 25.72 -21.28
CA PRO A 5 17.17 25.80 -20.78
C PRO A 5 17.32 24.99 -19.48
N ILE A 6 17.07 23.68 -19.58
CA ILE A 6 17.11 22.71 -18.49
C ILE A 6 18.20 21.70 -18.82
N ARG A 7 19.06 21.43 -17.83
CA ARG A 7 20.11 20.43 -17.91
C ARG A 7 19.52 19.08 -17.50
N TRP A 8 19.11 18.30 -18.49
CA TRP A 8 18.63 16.95 -18.30
C TRP A 8 19.80 15.99 -17.97
N PRO A 9 19.71 15.20 -16.90
CA PRO A 9 20.64 14.10 -16.63
C PRO A 9 20.42 12.93 -17.62
N ASP A 10 21.29 11.92 -17.56
CA ASP A 10 21.29 10.79 -18.51
C ASP A 10 19.98 9.98 -18.50
N ASP A 11 19.29 9.91 -17.35
CA ASP A 11 17.98 9.26 -17.21
C ASP A 11 16.81 10.16 -17.68
N GLY A 12 17.09 11.41 -18.07
CA GLY A 12 16.11 12.37 -18.56
C GLY A 12 15.16 12.92 -17.49
N LEU A 13 15.47 12.76 -16.19
CA LEU A 13 14.58 13.11 -15.09
C LEU A 13 15.19 14.13 -14.15
N ILE A 14 14.45 15.20 -13.85
CA ILE A 14 14.84 16.17 -12.82
C ILE A 14 13.85 16.13 -11.64
N PRO A 15 14.30 16.37 -10.40
CA PRO A 15 13.41 16.55 -9.28
C PRO A 15 12.66 17.89 -9.39
N ALA A 16 11.39 17.86 -9.03
CA ALA A 16 10.52 19.01 -8.87
C ALA A 16 9.97 19.04 -7.45
N VAL A 17 10.39 20.04 -6.67
CA VAL A 17 9.85 20.35 -5.35
C VAL A 17 8.55 21.12 -5.54
N ILE A 18 7.46 20.61 -4.99
CA ILE A 18 6.17 21.30 -4.98
C ILE A 18 6.00 21.98 -3.65
N GLN A 19 5.69 23.27 -3.68
CA GLN A 19 5.48 24.10 -2.51
C GLN A 19 4.14 24.81 -2.60
N ASP A 20 3.43 24.92 -1.49
CA ASP A 20 2.20 25.70 -1.45
C ASP A 20 2.51 27.20 -1.57
N ASP A 21 1.80 27.90 -2.46
CA ASP A 21 2.05 29.31 -2.75
C ASP A 21 1.62 30.24 -1.60
N ALA A 22 0.66 29.81 -0.78
CA ALA A 22 0.11 30.61 0.32
C ALA A 22 0.83 30.38 1.65
N THR A 23 1.27 29.16 1.92
CA THR A 23 1.81 28.76 3.23
C THR A 23 3.31 28.47 3.24
N ASP A 24 3.95 28.44 2.07
CA ASP A 24 5.35 28.01 1.89
C ASP A 24 5.63 26.56 2.34
N ALA A 25 4.60 25.78 2.68
CA ALA A 25 4.76 24.39 3.04
C ALA A 25 5.26 23.57 1.84
N VAL A 26 6.29 22.75 2.06
CA VAL A 26 6.71 21.76 1.06
C VAL A 26 5.67 20.64 1.03
N LEU A 27 5.11 20.41 -0.14
CA LEU A 27 3.98 19.50 -0.35
C LEU A 27 4.44 18.11 -0.76
N MET A 28 5.29 18.02 -1.78
CA MET A 28 5.84 16.76 -2.27
C MET A 28 7.05 16.99 -3.16
N VAL A 29 7.78 15.92 -3.45
CA VAL A 29 8.75 15.87 -4.55
C VAL A 29 8.29 14.84 -5.56
N GLY A 30 8.32 15.22 -6.83
CA GLY A 30 8.16 14.32 -7.95
C GLY A 30 9.30 14.47 -8.95
N PHE A 31 9.30 13.62 -9.97
CA PHE A 31 10.26 13.70 -11.07
C PHE A 31 9.53 14.15 -12.33
N MET A 32 10.17 14.98 -13.13
CA MET A 32 9.68 15.43 -14.43
C MET A 32 10.70 15.09 -15.50
N ASN A 33 10.23 14.65 -16.66
CA ASN A 33 11.00 14.68 -17.91
C ASN A 33 10.60 15.93 -18.73
N ALA A 34 11.19 16.10 -19.91
CA ALA A 34 10.91 17.23 -20.79
C ALA A 34 9.43 17.32 -21.19
N GLU A 35 8.77 16.18 -21.40
CA GLU A 35 7.35 16.09 -21.71
C GLU A 35 6.49 16.58 -20.54
N ALA A 36 6.74 16.09 -19.33
CA ALA A 36 6.01 16.48 -18.12
C ALA A 36 6.14 17.98 -17.82
N LEU A 37 7.33 18.55 -17.97
CA LEU A 37 7.54 19.99 -17.81
C LEU A 37 6.81 20.80 -18.89
N THR A 38 6.80 20.29 -20.13
CA THR A 38 6.06 20.92 -21.23
C THR A 38 4.55 20.91 -20.96
N ALA A 39 4.00 19.75 -20.61
CA ALA A 39 2.59 19.60 -20.25
C ALA A 39 2.20 20.50 -19.07
N THR A 40 3.06 20.57 -18.04
CA THR A 40 2.85 21.44 -16.88
C THR A 40 2.74 22.92 -17.27
N ARG A 41 3.64 23.40 -18.13
CA ARG A 41 3.62 24.79 -18.62
C ARG A 41 2.42 25.06 -19.53
N SER A 42 2.02 24.09 -20.33
CA SER A 42 0.90 24.23 -21.27
C SER A 42 -0.47 24.22 -20.61
N THR A 43 -0.65 23.39 -19.59
CA THR A 43 -1.93 23.23 -18.89
C THR A 43 -2.08 24.19 -17.70
N GLY A 44 -0.97 24.61 -17.11
CA GLY A 44 -0.98 25.31 -15.82
C GLY A 44 -1.25 24.37 -14.64
N GLU A 45 -1.16 23.06 -14.84
CA GLU A 45 -1.40 22.02 -13.83
C GLU A 45 -0.19 21.07 -13.75
N VAL A 46 0.18 20.61 -12.56
CA VAL A 46 1.41 19.81 -12.39
C VAL A 46 1.28 18.42 -13.02
N HIS A 47 2.23 18.11 -13.90
CA HIS A 47 2.43 16.79 -14.50
C HIS A 47 3.79 16.23 -14.10
N PHE A 48 3.83 14.96 -13.72
CA PHE A 48 5.05 14.23 -13.38
C PHE A 48 5.32 13.11 -14.38
N TRP A 49 6.53 12.57 -14.33
CA TRP A 49 6.87 11.29 -14.95
C TRP A 49 6.89 10.19 -13.89
N SER A 50 6.05 9.17 -14.05
CA SER A 50 6.03 8.02 -13.15
C SER A 50 7.15 7.05 -13.53
N ARG A 51 8.21 6.97 -12.73
CA ARG A 51 9.35 6.08 -12.99
C ARG A 51 8.99 4.59 -13.01
N SER A 52 8.05 4.17 -12.19
CA SER A 52 7.60 2.78 -12.12
C SER A 52 6.71 2.37 -13.28
N ARG A 53 5.83 3.28 -13.73
CA ARG A 53 4.90 3.04 -14.85
C ARG A 53 5.45 3.47 -16.21
N ASN A 54 6.56 4.19 -16.21
CA ASN A 54 7.19 4.78 -17.39
C ASN A 54 6.22 5.60 -18.24
N GLU A 55 5.39 6.42 -17.58
CA GLU A 55 4.32 7.19 -18.22
C GLU A 55 4.17 8.60 -17.62
N LEU A 56 3.58 9.50 -18.41
CA LEU A 56 3.17 10.83 -17.98
C LEU A 56 1.98 10.73 -17.00
N TRP A 57 2.07 11.42 -15.87
CA TRP A 57 1.06 11.43 -14.83
C TRP A 57 0.61 12.85 -14.48
N HIS A 58 -0.65 13.17 -14.79
CA HIS A 58 -1.29 14.39 -14.32
C HIS A 58 -1.72 14.24 -12.86
N LYS A 59 -1.13 15.03 -11.95
CA LYS A 59 -1.43 14.97 -10.51
C LYS A 59 -2.88 15.34 -10.27
N GLY A 60 -3.64 14.39 -9.71
CA GLY A 60 -5.05 14.59 -9.39
C GLY A 60 -6.03 14.31 -10.52
N ALA A 61 -5.57 13.83 -11.70
CA ALA A 61 -6.46 13.53 -12.83
C ALA A 61 -7.61 12.59 -12.47
N SER A 62 -7.36 11.59 -11.62
CA SER A 62 -8.35 10.62 -11.19
C SER A 62 -9.16 11.07 -9.97
N SER A 63 -8.64 12.00 -9.16
CA SER A 63 -9.20 12.32 -7.83
C SER A 63 -9.71 13.74 -7.67
N GLY A 64 -9.50 14.59 -8.68
CA GLY A 64 -9.73 16.03 -8.58
C GLY A 64 -8.73 16.78 -7.70
N HIS A 65 -7.76 16.10 -7.06
CA HIS A 65 -6.76 16.74 -6.19
C HIS A 65 -5.58 17.31 -6.99
N ILE A 66 -5.90 18.31 -7.81
CA ILE A 66 -4.99 18.94 -8.76
C ILE A 66 -4.07 19.99 -8.12
N GLN A 67 -2.99 20.31 -8.80
CA GLN A 67 -2.01 21.32 -8.40
C GLN A 67 -1.92 22.38 -9.50
N ARG A 68 -2.46 23.58 -9.23
CA ARG A 68 -2.42 24.69 -10.19
C ARG A 68 -1.14 25.48 -10.02
N VAL A 69 -0.36 25.57 -11.09
CA VAL A 69 0.94 26.25 -11.10
C VAL A 69 0.76 27.76 -10.94
N ARG A 70 1.48 28.33 -9.97
CA ARG A 70 1.63 29.78 -9.78
C ARG A 70 2.98 30.27 -10.25
N ASN A 71 4.03 29.51 -9.96
CA ASN A 71 5.39 29.84 -10.35
C ASN A 71 6.23 28.58 -10.57
N ILE A 72 7.20 28.66 -11.49
CA ILE A 72 8.24 27.64 -11.68
C ILE A 72 9.58 28.36 -11.61
N ALA A 73 10.35 28.05 -10.57
CA ALA A 73 11.74 28.46 -10.41
C ALA A 73 12.67 27.30 -10.76
N VAL A 74 13.86 27.63 -11.26
CA VAL A 74 14.90 26.67 -11.63
C VAL A 74 16.13 26.97 -10.78
N ASN A 75 16.80 25.94 -10.26
CA ASN A 75 18.03 26.14 -9.50
C ASN A 75 19.22 26.63 -10.37
N CYS A 76 20.33 26.99 -9.73
CA CYS A 76 21.52 27.51 -10.40
C CYS A 76 22.18 26.53 -11.39
N GLU A 77 22.02 25.22 -11.18
CA GLU A 77 22.57 24.16 -12.04
C GLU A 77 21.61 23.74 -13.18
N LEU A 78 20.44 24.39 -13.26
CA LEU A 78 19.41 24.13 -14.27
C LEU A 78 18.86 22.69 -14.25
N ASN A 79 18.99 21.98 -13.13
CA ASN A 79 18.72 20.53 -13.02
C ASN A 79 17.70 20.17 -11.93
N SER A 80 17.02 21.15 -11.35
CA SER A 80 15.88 20.94 -10.47
C SER A 80 14.90 22.11 -10.50
N LEU A 81 13.64 21.84 -10.17
CA LEU A 81 12.57 22.82 -10.16
C LEU A 81 12.02 23.03 -8.74
N LEU A 82 11.66 24.28 -8.44
CA LEU A 82 10.75 24.63 -7.35
C LEU A 82 9.46 25.16 -7.98
N ILE A 83 8.35 24.46 -7.79
CA ILE A 83 7.05 24.82 -8.36
C ILE A 83 6.13 25.23 -7.23
N ARG A 84 5.75 26.51 -7.22
CA ARG A 84 4.73 27.02 -6.29
C ARG A 84 3.35 26.77 -6.88
N VAL A 85 2.45 26.20 -6.07
CA VAL A 85 1.13 25.77 -6.52
C VAL A 85 0.02 26.25 -5.59
N GLU A 86 -1.16 26.47 -6.15
CA GLU A 86 -2.41 26.38 -5.40
C GLU A 86 -2.84 24.90 -5.41
N GLN A 87 -2.83 24.27 -4.24
CA GLN A 87 -3.29 22.89 -4.07
C GLN A 87 -4.82 22.84 -3.94
N ILE A 88 -5.47 21.99 -4.74
CA ILE A 88 -6.90 21.67 -4.60
C ILE A 88 -7.03 20.26 -4.00
N GLY A 89 -7.82 20.11 -2.94
CA GLY A 89 -7.88 18.83 -2.19
C GLY A 89 -6.56 18.52 -1.47
N ALA A 90 -6.27 17.24 -1.18
CA ALA A 90 -5.00 16.89 -0.54
C ALA A 90 -3.91 16.42 -1.51
N VAL A 91 -2.67 16.64 -1.09
CA VAL A 91 -1.49 16.25 -1.86
C VAL A 91 -1.28 14.74 -1.82
N CYS A 92 -1.36 14.17 -0.63
CA CYS A 92 -1.03 12.78 -0.36
C CYS A 92 -2.24 11.87 -0.58
N HIS A 93 -1.98 10.69 -1.15
CA HIS A 93 -3.01 9.65 -1.32
C HIS A 93 -3.47 9.06 0.03
N ASP A 94 -2.67 9.21 1.09
CA ASP A 94 -3.04 8.77 2.45
C ASP A 94 -3.94 9.76 3.19
N GLY A 95 -4.39 10.84 2.52
CA GLY A 95 -5.34 11.79 3.10
C GLY A 95 -4.73 13.12 3.56
N TYR A 96 -3.41 13.30 3.48
CA TYR A 96 -2.73 14.45 4.09
C TYR A 96 -2.50 15.65 3.16
N ALA A 97 -2.44 16.83 3.79
CA ALA A 97 -2.14 18.10 3.14
C ALA A 97 -0.76 18.13 2.47
N THR A 98 0.20 17.36 2.98
CA THR A 98 1.55 17.19 2.43
C THR A 98 1.98 15.73 2.53
N CYS A 99 2.88 15.29 1.65
CA CYS A 99 3.55 13.99 1.78
C CYS A 99 4.49 13.95 3.01
N TYR A 100 4.83 15.09 3.59
CA TYR A 100 5.72 15.25 4.75
C TYR A 100 4.93 15.29 6.07
N TYR A 101 3.97 14.37 6.24
CA TYR A 101 3.11 14.29 7.44
C TYR A 101 3.71 13.49 8.61
N ARG A 102 4.98 13.03 8.46
CA ARG A 102 5.71 12.25 9.46
C ARG A 102 7.05 12.89 9.79
N GLU A 103 7.45 12.78 11.04
CA GLU A 103 8.76 13.16 11.54
C GLU A 103 9.57 11.92 11.94
N LEU A 104 10.88 11.96 11.68
CA LEU A 104 11.83 10.95 12.13
C LEU A 104 12.33 11.34 13.52
N LEU A 105 12.01 10.52 14.52
CA LEU A 105 12.41 10.73 15.91
C LEU A 105 13.87 10.28 16.15
N PRO A 106 14.52 10.77 17.23
CA PRO A 106 15.91 10.40 17.56
C PRO A 106 16.14 8.90 17.76
N ASP A 107 15.10 8.14 18.11
CA ASP A 107 15.14 6.69 18.29
C ASP A 107 14.95 5.90 16.98
N GLY A 108 14.78 6.60 15.85
CA GLY A 108 14.57 6.01 14.52
C GLY A 108 13.12 5.67 14.20
N THR A 109 12.17 5.94 15.11
CA THR A 109 10.74 5.75 14.86
C THR A 109 10.15 6.92 14.06
N LEU A 110 9.00 6.69 13.43
CA LEU A 110 8.27 7.72 12.68
C LEU A 110 7.02 8.14 13.46
N GLU A 111 6.90 9.43 13.77
CA GLU A 111 5.71 10.01 14.38
C GLU A 111 4.89 10.75 13.33
N ARG A 112 3.56 10.61 13.37
CA ARG A 112 2.65 11.41 12.52
C ARG A 112 2.39 12.76 13.19
N THR A 113 2.67 13.84 12.47
CA THR A 113 2.53 15.21 13.00
C THR A 113 1.39 16.01 12.40
N GLN A 114 0.63 15.42 11.48
CA GLN A 114 -0.53 16.05 10.85
C GLN A 114 -1.77 15.16 10.89
N ASP A 115 -2.93 15.81 10.95
CA ASP A 115 -4.22 15.16 10.80
C ASP A 115 -4.53 14.90 9.32
N ARG A 116 -5.27 13.81 9.06
CA ARG A 116 -5.78 13.53 7.71
C ARG A 116 -6.88 14.55 7.36
N LEU A 117 -6.81 15.12 6.17
CA LEU A 117 -7.84 15.99 5.60
C LEU A 117 -9.04 15.20 5.10
N PHE A 118 -8.81 13.97 4.62
CA PHE A 118 -9.85 13.07 4.15
C PHE A 118 -9.42 11.62 4.37
N ASP A 119 -10.39 10.71 4.37
CA ASP A 119 -10.11 9.29 4.32
C ASP A 119 -9.87 8.84 2.87
N PRO A 120 -8.72 8.23 2.52
CA PRO A 120 -8.46 7.70 1.18
C PRO A 120 -9.63 6.90 0.60
N ARG A 121 -10.35 6.16 1.45
CA ARG A 121 -11.51 5.36 1.07
C ARG A 121 -12.64 6.20 0.46
N ASP A 122 -12.92 7.37 1.03
CA ASP A 122 -14.04 8.23 0.64
C ASP A 122 -13.84 8.89 -0.74
N VAL A 123 -12.58 9.08 -1.15
CA VAL A 123 -12.23 9.80 -2.40
C VAL A 123 -11.85 8.85 -3.53
N TYR A 124 -11.15 7.76 -3.19
CA TYR A 124 -10.60 6.85 -4.18
C TYR A 124 -11.43 5.58 -4.37
N GLY A 125 -12.35 5.27 -3.44
CA GLY A 125 -13.11 4.02 -3.44
C GLY A 125 -12.22 2.78 -3.57
N ASP A 126 -12.72 1.72 -4.21
CA ASP A 126 -11.94 0.53 -4.60
C ASP A 126 -11.00 0.80 -5.81
N GLY A 127 -10.98 2.02 -6.35
CA GLY A 127 -10.47 2.36 -7.69
C GLY A 127 -8.95 2.53 -7.84
N PHE A 128 -8.16 2.35 -6.77
CA PHE A 128 -6.69 2.50 -6.81
C PHE A 128 -5.94 1.17 -6.99
N GLY A 129 -6.62 0.16 -7.53
CA GLY A 129 -6.06 -1.19 -7.66
C GLY A 129 -5.73 -1.77 -6.28
N LEU A 130 -4.51 -2.29 -6.13
CA LEU A 130 -4.09 -3.00 -4.92
C LEU A 130 -4.03 -2.10 -3.66
N VAL A 131 -3.82 -0.78 -3.79
CA VAL A 131 -3.82 0.15 -2.65
C VAL A 131 -5.21 0.25 -2.05
N GLY A 132 -6.24 0.58 -2.85
CA GLY A 132 -7.61 0.69 -2.36
C GLY A 132 -8.14 -0.64 -1.81
N LEU A 133 -7.87 -1.74 -2.53
CA LEU A 133 -8.23 -3.08 -2.11
C LEU A 133 -7.66 -3.43 -0.72
N THR A 134 -6.35 -3.25 -0.53
CA THR A 134 -5.69 -3.57 0.75
C THR A 134 -6.05 -2.61 1.87
N GLN A 135 -6.30 -1.33 1.59
CA GLN A 135 -6.80 -0.37 2.58
C GLN A 135 -8.20 -0.75 3.06
N ARG A 136 -9.08 -1.19 2.15
CA ARG A 136 -10.44 -1.62 2.50
C ARG A 136 -10.42 -2.90 3.32
N TRP A 137 -9.61 -3.86 2.92
CA TRP A 137 -9.36 -5.10 3.65
C TRP A 137 -8.82 -4.86 5.06
N TRP A 138 -7.72 -4.12 5.19
CA TRP A 138 -7.12 -3.80 6.48
C TRP A 138 -8.06 -2.99 7.37
N GLY A 139 -8.75 -2.00 6.77
CA GLY A 139 -9.69 -1.14 7.47
C GLY A 139 -10.89 -1.90 8.05
N ALA A 140 -11.30 -3.03 7.46
CA ALA A 140 -12.37 -3.86 8.01
C ALA A 140 -11.94 -4.49 9.35
N TYR A 141 -10.68 -4.91 9.46
CA TYR A 141 -10.13 -5.43 10.70
C TYR A 141 -9.87 -4.35 11.75
N GLU A 142 -9.43 -3.16 11.34
CA GLU A 142 -9.37 -1.99 12.23
C GLU A 142 -10.78 -1.64 12.75
N TYR A 143 -11.80 -1.68 11.91
CA TYR A 143 -13.19 -1.48 12.33
C TYR A 143 -13.62 -2.52 13.38
N LEU A 144 -13.28 -3.80 13.19
CA LEU A 144 -13.54 -4.87 14.17
C LEU A 144 -12.80 -4.68 15.51
N ARG A 145 -11.57 -4.12 15.48
CA ARG A 145 -10.80 -3.75 16.67
C ARG A 145 -11.44 -2.58 17.40
N ASP A 146 -11.85 -1.56 16.66
CA ASP A 146 -12.26 -0.27 17.21
C ASP A 146 -13.74 -0.25 17.65
N HIS A 147 -14.59 -1.12 17.11
CA HIS A 147 -16.01 -1.25 17.46
C HIS A 147 -16.27 -2.54 18.23
N ASP A 148 -16.98 -2.45 19.37
CA ASP A 148 -17.26 -3.64 20.20
C ASP A 148 -18.32 -4.53 19.55
N LEU A 149 -17.83 -5.50 18.78
CA LEU A 149 -18.62 -6.50 18.09
C LEU A 149 -18.32 -7.91 18.63
N ALA A 150 -17.76 -8.01 19.84
CA ALA A 150 -17.32 -9.29 20.42
C ALA A 150 -18.48 -10.29 20.65
N ALA A 151 -19.72 -9.80 20.74
CA ALA A 151 -20.92 -10.63 20.83
C ALA A 151 -21.21 -11.39 19.53
N VAL A 152 -20.79 -10.87 18.37
CA VAL A 152 -21.16 -11.39 17.03
C VAL A 152 -19.96 -11.74 16.15
N SER A 153 -18.74 -11.33 16.52
CA SER A 153 -17.51 -11.57 15.78
C SER A 153 -16.42 -12.17 16.68
N THR A 154 -15.97 -13.38 16.34
CA THR A 154 -14.83 -14.03 17.01
C THR A 154 -13.56 -13.21 16.84
N THR A 155 -13.35 -12.63 15.65
CA THR A 155 -12.21 -11.75 15.36
C THR A 155 -12.22 -10.49 16.22
N SER A 156 -13.38 -9.83 16.39
CA SER A 156 -13.49 -8.66 17.29
C SER A 156 -13.22 -9.04 18.75
N ARG A 157 -13.67 -10.22 19.18
CA ARG A 157 -13.37 -10.74 20.52
C ARG A 157 -11.89 -11.00 20.72
N LEU A 158 -11.23 -11.59 19.72
CA LEU A 158 -9.81 -11.87 19.72
C LEU A 158 -8.97 -10.59 19.79
N LEU A 159 -9.27 -9.58 18.95
CA LEU A 159 -8.57 -8.29 18.89
C LEU A 159 -8.66 -7.46 20.18
N ARG A 160 -9.51 -7.87 21.14
CA ARG A 160 -9.68 -7.24 22.45
C ARG A 160 -8.94 -7.96 23.57
N SER A 161 -8.28 -9.08 23.27
CA SER A 161 -7.56 -9.88 24.25
C SER A 161 -6.13 -9.36 24.36
N SER A 162 -5.78 -8.75 25.49
CA SER A 162 -4.51 -8.01 25.68
C SER A 162 -3.24 -8.87 25.57
N ASP A 163 -3.34 -10.18 25.80
CA ASP A 163 -2.20 -11.12 25.81
C ASP A 163 -2.31 -12.19 24.72
N ALA A 164 -3.21 -12.01 23.73
CA ALA A 164 -3.35 -12.96 22.65
C ALA A 164 -2.20 -12.80 21.64
N SER A 165 -1.60 -13.91 21.25
CA SER A 165 -0.80 -14.01 20.03
C SER A 165 -1.35 -15.14 19.18
N VAL A 166 -1.47 -14.87 17.88
CA VAL A 166 -1.89 -15.83 16.86
C VAL A 166 -0.71 -16.32 16.03
N LEU A 167 0.53 -16.10 16.49
CA LEU A 167 1.74 -16.55 15.82
C LEU A 167 1.69 -18.04 15.40
N PRO A 168 1.24 -18.99 16.26
CA PRO A 168 1.13 -20.39 15.85
C PRO A 168 0.16 -20.61 14.69
N ARG A 169 -0.91 -19.80 14.58
CA ARG A 169 -1.84 -19.87 13.45
C ARG A 169 -1.15 -19.42 12.17
N ILE A 170 -0.36 -18.33 12.20
CA ILE A 170 0.43 -17.91 11.03
C ILE A 170 1.38 -19.02 10.59
N GLN A 171 2.07 -19.66 11.54
CA GLN A 171 2.99 -20.77 11.25
C GLN A 171 2.27 -21.98 10.63
N ASP A 172 1.07 -22.31 11.13
CA ASP A 172 0.25 -23.40 10.58
C ASP A 172 -0.19 -23.09 9.14
N GLU A 173 -0.80 -21.91 8.89
CA GLU A 173 -1.28 -21.56 7.55
C GLU A 173 -0.15 -21.47 6.52
N LEU A 174 1.04 -20.99 6.92
CA LEU A 174 2.22 -20.96 6.04
C LEU A 174 2.66 -22.38 5.64
N GLN A 175 2.54 -23.35 6.56
CA GLN A 175 2.82 -24.76 6.26
C GLN A 175 1.76 -25.38 5.36
N GLU A 176 0.48 -25.01 5.54
CA GLU A 176 -0.63 -25.46 4.68
C GLU A 176 -0.45 -24.93 3.25
N LEU A 177 -0.20 -23.62 3.08
CA LEU A 177 0.10 -23.02 1.77
C LEU A 177 1.32 -23.68 1.11
N ALA A 178 2.40 -23.91 1.88
CA ALA A 178 3.57 -24.60 1.36
C ALA A 178 3.25 -26.04 0.91
N GLY A 179 2.37 -26.72 1.63
CA GLY A 179 1.87 -28.05 1.30
C GLY A 179 1.02 -28.07 0.02
N VAL A 180 0.25 -27.02 -0.24
CA VAL A 180 -0.46 -26.88 -1.52
C VAL A 180 0.52 -26.74 -2.69
N LEU A 181 1.56 -25.92 -2.53
CA LEU A 181 2.55 -25.70 -3.58
C LEU A 181 3.37 -26.94 -3.96
N ASP A 182 3.72 -27.78 -2.98
CA ASP A 182 4.48 -29.03 -3.19
C ASP A 182 3.59 -30.28 -3.38
N GLY A 183 2.27 -30.11 -3.27
CA GLY A 183 1.29 -31.17 -3.47
C GLY A 183 1.10 -32.12 -2.27
N THR A 184 1.73 -31.84 -1.12
CA THR A 184 1.55 -32.64 0.10
C THR A 184 0.27 -32.32 0.87
N HIS A 185 -0.35 -31.17 0.59
CA HIS A 185 -1.61 -30.73 1.17
C HIS A 185 -2.53 -30.21 0.06
N MET A 186 -3.30 -31.11 -0.56
CA MET A 186 -4.27 -30.75 -1.61
C MET A 186 -5.61 -31.42 -1.34
N HIS A 187 -6.69 -30.70 -1.59
CA HIS A 187 -8.05 -31.18 -1.49
C HIS A 187 -8.64 -31.50 -2.86
N GLN A 188 -8.98 -30.48 -3.64
CA GLN A 188 -9.67 -30.65 -4.93
C GLN A 188 -8.96 -29.97 -6.08
N ASP A 189 -8.67 -28.68 -5.94
CA ASP A 189 -8.03 -27.86 -6.97
C ASP A 189 -6.90 -27.06 -6.34
N GLN A 190 -5.69 -27.25 -6.88
CA GLN A 190 -4.48 -26.65 -6.32
C GLN A 190 -4.52 -25.12 -6.31
N ARG A 191 -5.20 -24.48 -7.29
CA ARG A 191 -5.28 -23.02 -7.37
C ARG A 191 -6.27 -22.48 -6.33
N GLU A 192 -7.43 -23.11 -6.19
CA GLU A 192 -8.41 -22.76 -5.15
C GLU A 192 -7.87 -22.99 -3.74
N ASP A 193 -7.21 -24.13 -3.51
CA ASP A 193 -6.59 -24.46 -2.22
C ASP A 193 -5.49 -23.43 -1.91
N ALA A 194 -4.64 -23.09 -2.89
CA ALA A 194 -3.59 -22.08 -2.68
C ALA A 194 -4.16 -20.71 -2.38
N LEU A 195 -5.26 -20.34 -3.03
CA LEU A 195 -5.95 -19.08 -2.79
C LEU A 195 -6.57 -19.03 -1.39
N LEU A 196 -7.17 -20.13 -0.95
CA LEU A 196 -7.69 -20.29 0.41
C LEU A 196 -6.56 -20.12 1.44
N GLU A 197 -5.51 -20.94 1.38
CA GLU A 197 -4.46 -20.90 2.40
C GLU A 197 -3.67 -19.60 2.39
N ALA A 198 -3.46 -18.99 1.21
CA ALA A 198 -2.89 -17.66 1.12
C ALA A 198 -3.76 -16.60 1.83
N SER A 199 -5.09 -16.69 1.68
CA SER A 199 -6.01 -15.75 2.33
C SER A 199 -6.02 -15.93 3.85
N GLN A 200 -5.93 -17.18 4.34
CA GLN A 200 -5.81 -17.48 5.77
C GLN A 200 -4.50 -16.93 6.35
N CYS A 201 -3.38 -17.09 5.63
CA CYS A 201 -2.10 -16.48 6.02
C CYS A 201 -2.23 -14.96 6.15
N ALA A 202 -2.79 -14.29 5.14
CA ALA A 202 -2.97 -12.84 5.14
C ALA A 202 -3.85 -12.37 6.30
N TYR A 203 -4.95 -13.09 6.58
CA TYR A 203 -5.83 -12.85 7.72
C TYR A 203 -5.08 -12.90 9.05
N TRP A 204 -4.37 -13.98 9.37
CA TRP A 204 -3.69 -14.07 10.67
C TRP A 204 -2.54 -13.06 10.81
N ILE A 205 -1.85 -12.73 9.71
CA ILE A 205 -0.83 -11.67 9.70
C ILE A 205 -1.44 -10.32 10.09
N VAL A 206 -2.59 -9.94 9.51
CA VAL A 206 -3.22 -8.66 9.88
C VAL A 206 -3.73 -8.67 11.31
N ILE A 207 -4.27 -9.80 11.80
CA ILE A 207 -4.68 -9.93 13.20
C ILE A 207 -3.51 -9.76 14.16
N GLU A 208 -2.38 -10.44 13.94
CA GLU A 208 -1.19 -10.29 14.78
C GLU A 208 -0.65 -8.85 14.71
N CYS A 209 -0.62 -8.23 13.52
CA CYS A 209 -0.22 -6.83 13.40
C CYS A 209 -1.08 -5.92 14.28
N LEU A 210 -2.40 -6.08 14.24
CA LEU A 210 -3.32 -5.24 15.02
C LEU A 210 -3.21 -5.49 16.53
N LEU A 211 -3.00 -6.74 16.96
CA LEU A 211 -2.73 -7.09 18.37
C LEU A 211 -1.45 -6.41 18.87
N GLN A 212 -0.43 -6.31 18.01
CA GLN A 212 0.85 -5.66 18.30
C GLN A 212 0.85 -4.14 18.05
N GLY A 213 -0.29 -3.54 17.68
CA GLY A 213 -0.40 -2.11 17.39
C GLY A 213 0.31 -1.65 16.11
N ILE A 214 0.65 -2.57 15.22
CA ILE A 214 1.27 -2.31 13.93
C ILE A 214 0.18 -1.95 12.91
N GLY A 215 0.23 -0.73 12.37
CA GLY A 215 -0.77 -0.23 11.41
C GLY A 215 -0.41 -0.46 9.94
N TYR A 216 -1.40 -0.24 9.07
CA TYR A 216 -1.29 -0.38 7.61
C TYR A 216 -0.05 0.34 7.02
N GLU A 217 0.21 1.58 7.45
CA GLU A 217 1.29 2.41 6.92
C GLU A 217 2.70 1.85 7.19
N ALA A 218 2.85 1.06 8.25
CA ALA A 218 4.12 0.43 8.60
C ALA A 218 4.37 -0.84 7.76
N VAL A 219 3.31 -1.60 7.45
CA VAL A 219 3.40 -2.87 6.72
C VAL A 219 3.36 -2.67 5.21
N ARG A 220 2.60 -1.69 4.73
CA ARG A 220 2.34 -1.44 3.30
C ARG A 220 1.96 -2.72 2.52
N PRO A 221 0.84 -3.40 2.88
CA PRO A 221 0.37 -4.59 2.16
C PRO A 221 0.22 -4.37 0.66
N ASP A 222 -0.15 -3.15 0.26
CA ASP A 222 -0.22 -2.73 -1.14
C ASP A 222 1.09 -2.90 -1.91
N ARG A 223 2.23 -2.67 -1.25
CA ARG A 223 3.55 -2.84 -1.84
C ARG A 223 4.04 -4.27 -1.70
N ALA A 224 3.76 -4.91 -0.57
CA ALA A 224 4.13 -6.29 -0.33
C ALA A 224 3.54 -7.23 -1.39
N LEU A 225 2.26 -7.03 -1.71
CA LEU A 225 1.51 -7.87 -2.65
C LEU A 225 1.73 -7.48 -4.13
N ASP A 226 2.43 -6.37 -4.43
CA ASP A 226 2.73 -5.94 -5.81
C ASP A 226 3.87 -6.78 -6.41
N VAL A 227 3.57 -8.06 -6.65
CA VAL A 227 4.44 -9.04 -7.30
C VAL A 227 3.91 -9.28 -8.72
N PRO A 228 4.52 -8.69 -9.76
CA PRO A 228 4.07 -8.87 -11.14
C PRO A 228 4.34 -10.29 -11.66
N GLU A 229 5.47 -10.88 -11.28
CA GLU A 229 5.89 -12.22 -11.69
C GLU A 229 6.61 -12.91 -10.53
N ALA A 230 6.45 -14.24 -10.43
CA ALA A 230 7.19 -15.03 -9.47
C ALA A 230 8.69 -15.06 -9.82
N THR A 231 9.54 -14.87 -8.83
CA THR A 231 11.00 -14.90 -8.98
C THR A 231 11.57 -16.32 -8.87
N VAL A 232 10.77 -17.26 -8.34
CA VAL A 232 11.14 -18.66 -8.08
C VAL A 232 9.99 -19.61 -8.45
N GLY A 233 10.29 -20.90 -8.62
CA GLY A 233 9.28 -21.92 -8.87
C GLY A 233 8.55 -22.37 -7.59
N ALA A 234 7.40 -23.04 -7.75
CA ALA A 234 6.51 -23.47 -6.66
C ALA A 234 7.22 -24.28 -5.56
N ILE A 235 8.11 -25.20 -5.93
CA ILE A 235 8.87 -26.01 -4.96
C ILE A 235 9.82 -25.15 -4.12
N THR A 236 10.50 -24.18 -4.73
CA THR A 236 11.37 -23.26 -4.00
C THR A 236 10.56 -22.35 -3.08
N ALA A 237 9.44 -21.81 -3.56
CA ALA A 237 8.52 -21.02 -2.73
C ALA A 237 8.00 -21.83 -1.53
N SER A 238 7.62 -23.10 -1.73
CA SER A 238 7.22 -24.02 -0.66
C SER A 238 8.30 -24.18 0.41
N LEU A 239 9.55 -24.46 0.01
CA LEU A 239 10.66 -24.60 0.96
C LEU A 239 10.91 -23.33 1.77
N VAL A 240 10.82 -22.17 1.13
CA VAL A 240 11.02 -20.87 1.79
C VAL A 240 9.87 -20.59 2.77
N LEU A 241 8.61 -20.84 2.40
CA LEU A 241 7.46 -20.73 3.31
C LEU A 241 7.62 -21.63 4.54
N ARG A 242 8.03 -22.90 4.35
CA ARG A 242 8.27 -23.83 5.47
C ARG A 242 9.41 -23.36 6.38
N ALA A 243 10.50 -22.85 5.79
CA ALA A 243 11.62 -22.34 6.57
C ALA A 243 11.17 -21.17 7.44
N GLU A 244 10.46 -20.20 6.87
CA GLU A 244 9.95 -19.05 7.61
C GLU A 244 8.92 -19.46 8.67
N ALA A 245 8.00 -20.39 8.37
CA ALA A 245 7.05 -20.90 9.35
C ALA A 245 7.74 -21.50 10.58
N LEU A 246 8.88 -22.18 10.40
CA LEU A 246 9.64 -22.79 11.50
C LEU A 246 10.50 -21.78 12.28
N SER A 247 10.93 -20.68 11.65
CA SER A 247 11.78 -19.67 12.28
C SER A 247 11.03 -18.42 12.76
N LEU A 248 9.73 -18.30 12.48
CA LEU A 248 8.95 -17.13 12.84
C LEU A 248 8.74 -17.05 14.36
N GLU A 249 9.42 -16.10 15.01
CA GLU A 249 9.33 -15.90 16.46
C GLU A 249 8.47 -14.70 16.87
N GLN A 250 8.30 -13.72 15.97
CA GLN A 250 7.52 -12.50 16.21
C GLN A 250 7.11 -11.81 14.91
N ILE A 251 6.02 -11.05 14.96
CA ILE A 251 5.62 -10.15 13.88
C ILE A 251 6.07 -8.72 14.18
N THR A 252 6.96 -8.22 13.33
CA THR A 252 7.28 -6.80 13.20
C THR A 252 6.68 -6.26 11.90
N ALA A 253 6.68 -4.93 11.70
CA ALA A 253 6.25 -4.35 10.43
C ALA A 253 7.03 -4.92 9.23
N GLY A 254 8.35 -5.13 9.40
CA GLY A 254 9.21 -5.72 8.39
C GLY A 254 8.89 -7.20 8.13
N THR A 255 8.68 -7.98 9.19
CA THR A 255 8.31 -9.40 9.06
C THR A 255 6.95 -9.56 8.39
N ALA A 256 5.94 -8.76 8.77
CA ALA A 256 4.62 -8.80 8.15
C ALA A 256 4.68 -8.48 6.65
N MET A 257 5.42 -7.43 6.27
CA MET A 257 5.64 -7.07 4.86
C MET A 257 6.32 -8.22 4.10
N HIS A 258 7.32 -8.85 4.70
CA HIS A 258 8.03 -9.97 4.10
C HIS A 258 7.14 -11.19 3.90
N LEU A 259 6.33 -11.57 4.89
CA LEU A 259 5.41 -12.69 4.79
C LEU A 259 4.34 -12.46 3.71
N LEU A 260 3.75 -11.25 3.66
CA LEU A 260 2.80 -10.89 2.60
C LEU A 260 3.44 -10.96 1.21
N ARG A 261 4.72 -10.54 1.08
CA ARG A 261 5.48 -10.68 -0.17
C ARG A 261 5.67 -12.13 -0.56
N MET A 262 6.01 -13.00 0.38
CA MET A 262 6.18 -14.44 0.15
C MET A 262 4.88 -15.11 -0.26
N ILE A 263 3.75 -14.74 0.35
CA ILE A 263 2.42 -15.23 -0.04
C ILE A 263 2.11 -14.81 -1.48
N ALA A 264 2.40 -13.56 -1.85
CA ALA A 264 2.23 -13.09 -3.22
C ALA A 264 3.14 -13.82 -4.23
N GLU A 265 4.40 -14.09 -3.87
CA GLU A 265 5.30 -14.90 -4.70
C GLU A 265 4.80 -16.34 -4.85
N ALA A 266 4.34 -16.95 -3.76
CA ALA A 266 3.78 -18.29 -3.72
C ALA A 266 2.59 -18.46 -4.67
N VAL A 267 1.56 -17.61 -4.57
CA VAL A 267 0.38 -17.71 -5.44
C VAL A 267 0.71 -17.39 -6.90
N ARG A 268 1.68 -16.50 -7.15
CA ARG A 268 2.17 -16.23 -8.52
C ARG A 268 2.81 -17.45 -9.17
N THR A 269 3.40 -18.38 -8.41
CA THR A 269 3.94 -19.63 -8.98
C THR A 269 2.87 -20.52 -9.62
N LEU A 270 1.60 -20.31 -9.26
CA LEU A 270 0.42 -20.99 -9.81
C LEU A 270 -0.40 -20.11 -10.75
N ASP A 271 0.17 -19.00 -11.22
CA ASP A 271 -0.48 -18.04 -12.12
C ASP A 271 -1.77 -17.43 -11.52
N ILE A 272 -1.75 -17.17 -10.22
CA ILE A 272 -2.79 -16.46 -9.48
C ILE A 272 -2.33 -15.02 -9.25
N ASP A 273 -3.23 -14.05 -9.43
CA ASP A 273 -2.96 -12.67 -9.06
C ASP A 273 -2.99 -12.50 -7.53
N PRO A 274 -1.94 -11.96 -6.87
CA PRO A 274 -1.95 -11.69 -5.44
C PRO A 274 -3.13 -10.85 -4.95
N ARG A 275 -3.75 -10.06 -5.83
CA ARG A 275 -5.02 -9.35 -5.53
C ARG A 275 -6.13 -10.32 -5.09
N ALA A 276 -6.20 -11.49 -5.73
CA ALA A 276 -7.24 -12.48 -5.46
C ALA A 276 -7.21 -12.95 -4.00
N VAL A 277 -6.03 -12.98 -3.37
CA VAL A 277 -5.86 -13.36 -1.95
C VAL A 277 -6.66 -12.42 -1.05
N ILE A 278 -6.56 -11.12 -1.33
CA ILE A 278 -7.27 -10.08 -0.57
C ILE A 278 -8.73 -10.01 -0.97
N GLU A 279 -9.05 -10.15 -2.26
CA GLU A 279 -10.44 -10.20 -2.74
C GLU A 279 -11.24 -11.34 -2.10
N ARG A 280 -10.61 -12.51 -1.92
CA ARG A 280 -11.24 -13.65 -1.25
C ARG A 280 -11.62 -13.32 0.19
N ASP A 281 -10.67 -12.88 1.00
CA ASP A 281 -10.93 -12.54 2.40
C ASP A 281 -11.93 -11.37 2.52
N LEU A 282 -11.82 -10.39 1.62
CA LEU A 282 -12.76 -9.27 1.56
C LEU A 282 -14.19 -9.72 1.23
N ALA A 283 -14.37 -10.68 0.32
CA ALA A 283 -15.68 -11.24 0.00
C ALA A 283 -16.31 -11.93 1.23
N GLU A 284 -15.51 -12.63 2.03
CA GLU A 284 -15.97 -13.22 3.30
C GLU A 284 -16.41 -12.16 4.31
N LEU A 285 -15.64 -11.07 4.44
CA LEU A 285 -15.95 -9.94 5.31
C LEU A 285 -17.23 -9.21 4.87
N GLN A 286 -17.38 -8.97 3.56
CA GLN A 286 -18.57 -8.34 2.98
C GLN A 286 -19.85 -9.15 3.25
N GLY A 287 -19.73 -10.47 3.35
CA GLY A 287 -20.83 -11.37 3.72
C GLY A 287 -21.29 -11.26 5.18
N LYS A 288 -20.57 -10.52 6.05
CA LYS A 288 -20.90 -10.41 7.49
C LYS A 288 -21.86 -9.24 7.75
N PRO A 289 -23.08 -9.48 8.28
CA PRO A 289 -24.06 -8.41 8.50
C PRO A 289 -23.58 -7.31 9.45
N TYR A 290 -22.73 -7.64 10.44
CA TYR A 290 -22.19 -6.68 11.40
C TYR A 290 -21.10 -5.76 10.82
N LEU A 291 -20.66 -5.97 9.57
CA LEU A 291 -19.76 -5.08 8.83
C LEU A 291 -20.50 -4.24 7.77
N ALA A 292 -21.83 -4.36 7.67
CA ALA A 292 -22.60 -3.64 6.65
C ALA A 292 -22.39 -2.11 6.74
N GLU A 293 -22.28 -1.55 7.95
CA GLU A 293 -22.01 -0.13 8.13
C GLU A 293 -20.63 0.29 7.58
N PHE A 294 -19.61 -0.55 7.78
CA PHE A 294 -18.27 -0.31 7.25
C PHE A 294 -18.26 -0.34 5.72
N PHE A 295 -18.94 -1.33 5.11
CA PHE A 295 -18.95 -1.51 3.65
C PHE A 295 -19.94 -0.61 2.90
N ALA A 296 -20.87 0.06 3.60
CA ALA A 296 -21.79 1.03 3.01
C ALA A 296 -21.16 2.41 2.74
N ARG A 297 -19.94 2.63 3.26
CA ARG A 297 -19.11 3.82 3.01
C ARG A 297 -18.15 3.52 1.85
#